data_AF-A0A938UAB5-F1
#
_entry.id   AF-A0A938UAB5-F1
#
_cell.length_a   1.000
_cell.length_b   1.000
_cell.length_c   1.000
_cell.angle_alpha   90.00
_cell.angle_beta   90.00
_cell.angle_gamma   90.00
#
_symmetry.space_group_name_H-M   'P 1'
#
loop_
_entity.id
_entity.type
_entity.pdbx_description
1 polymer ?
#
loop_
_entity_poly.entity_id
_entity_poly.type
_entity_poly.pdbx_seq_one_letter_code
_entity_poly.pdbx_strand_id
1 'polypeptide(L)'
;MKNFCVLISILVFSWLFLISPAPAASQFSPLPLEVRITPPSLDLPKNLAGFSGTWYGVWDDGHPTTLIVEKIEPPTAIAIYSRGKCTRKECESWWRRYEWKIESDKRKITVVEKDLSITYTLSDDGEKLEGEYRRPSNSQINYVTMQRQPPAPTVPLSTEGTTPLPVNIKIIPPASDISSNIAAFSGTWQGVWDNGRATTLVVEKIAPPEAIAIYSWGPWKKQGSGWRRYIGMIDSGRLILSDPGREVIIAFLLSKDGQTLEATWQKEGGKKLKAKMQ
;
A
#
# COMPACT_ATOMS: atom_id res chain seq x y z
N MET A 1 -34.54 1.37 66.79
CA MET A 1 -34.59 1.67 65.34
C MET A 1 -33.30 2.40 64.95
N LYS A 2 -32.32 1.68 64.39
CA LYS A 2 -31.06 2.26 63.88
C LYS A 2 -30.97 1.91 62.40
N ASN A 3 -31.09 2.92 61.54
CA ASN A 3 -30.97 2.78 60.10
C ASN A 3 -29.50 2.71 59.71
N PHE A 4 -29.09 1.58 59.11
CA PHE A 4 -27.78 1.44 58.47
C PHE A 4 -27.92 1.88 57.00
N CYS A 5 -27.21 2.95 56.64
CA CYS A 5 -27.10 3.45 55.28
C CYS A 5 -25.91 2.74 54.62
N VAL A 6 -26.17 1.88 53.63
CA VAL A 6 -25.13 1.17 52.87
C VAL A 6 -24.82 1.99 51.62
N LEU A 7 -23.60 2.54 51.56
CA LEU A 7 -23.02 3.17 50.38
C LEU A 7 -22.51 2.08 49.43
N ILE A 8 -23.07 2.00 48.22
CA ILE A 8 -22.60 1.14 47.14
C ILE A 8 -21.59 1.94 46.30
N SER A 9 -20.30 1.62 46.44
CA SER A 9 -19.26 2.13 45.55
C SER A 9 -19.24 1.32 44.26
N ILE A 10 -19.56 1.98 43.14
CA ILE A 10 -19.45 1.42 41.79
C ILE A 10 -17.99 1.61 41.32
N LEU A 11 -17.23 0.51 41.28
CA LEU A 11 -15.90 0.44 40.66
C LEU A 11 -16.07 0.34 39.14
N VAL A 12 -15.77 1.42 38.42
CA VAL A 12 -15.68 1.43 36.95
C VAL A 12 -14.34 0.83 36.55
N PHE A 13 -14.34 -0.45 36.16
CA PHE A 13 -13.19 -1.11 35.53
C PHE A 13 -13.08 -0.61 34.09
N SER A 14 -12.23 0.41 33.84
CA SER A 14 -11.84 0.80 32.48
C SER A 14 -10.98 -0.30 31.85
N TRP A 15 -11.57 -1.06 30.94
CA TRP A 15 -10.85 -1.97 30.05
C TRP A 15 -10.02 -1.15 29.06
N LEU A 16 -8.73 -0.98 29.34
CA LEU A 16 -7.75 -0.59 28.34
C LEU A 16 -7.59 -1.76 27.36
N PHE A 17 -8.32 -1.71 26.24
CA PHE A 17 -8.02 -2.56 25.09
C PHE A 17 -6.66 -2.13 24.53
N LEU A 18 -5.62 -2.93 24.82
CA LEU A 18 -4.37 -2.89 24.08
C LEU A 18 -4.71 -3.29 22.65
N ILE A 19 -4.79 -2.32 21.75
CA ILE A 19 -4.82 -2.57 20.31
C ILE A 19 -3.43 -3.11 19.96
N SER A 20 -3.29 -4.44 19.90
CA SER A 20 -2.09 -5.04 19.35
C SER A 20 -1.92 -4.53 17.92
N PRO A 21 -0.79 -3.89 17.57
CA PRO A 21 -0.52 -3.55 16.18
C PRO A 21 -0.58 -4.84 15.36
N ALA A 22 -1.29 -4.81 14.24
CA ALA A 22 -1.39 -5.96 13.35
C ALA A 22 0.04 -6.46 13.06
N PRO A 23 0.33 -7.76 13.32
CA PRO A 23 1.68 -8.27 13.18
C PRO A 23 2.16 -8.13 11.73
N ALA A 24 3.47 -7.94 11.61
CA ALA A 24 4.27 -7.74 10.40
C ALA A 24 4.22 -8.88 9.35
N ALA A 25 3.05 -9.44 9.06
CA ALA A 25 2.88 -10.55 8.13
C ALA A 25 3.30 -10.20 6.70
N SER A 26 3.31 -8.91 6.31
CA SER A 26 3.83 -8.51 5.00
C SER A 26 5.35 -8.62 4.86
N GLN A 27 6.10 -8.78 5.96
CA GLN A 27 7.57 -8.80 5.92
C GLN A 27 8.19 -10.14 5.51
N PHE A 28 7.39 -11.22 5.40
CA PHE A 28 7.96 -12.58 5.32
C PHE A 28 7.66 -13.35 4.04
N SER A 29 6.84 -12.80 3.13
CA SER A 29 6.42 -13.46 1.89
C SER A 29 7.13 -12.83 0.69
N PRO A 30 7.88 -13.59 -0.13
CA PRO A 30 8.56 -13.04 -1.29
C PRO A 30 7.53 -12.61 -2.34
N LEU A 31 7.66 -11.42 -2.90
CA LEU A 31 6.77 -10.93 -3.97
C LEU A 31 7.57 -10.72 -5.26
N PRO A 32 6.95 -10.84 -6.44
CA PRO A 32 7.59 -10.43 -7.69
C PRO A 32 7.86 -8.92 -7.67
N LEU A 33 8.91 -8.50 -8.39
CA LEU A 33 9.21 -7.08 -8.61
C LEU A 33 8.05 -6.32 -9.28
N GLU A 34 7.23 -7.04 -10.04
CA GLU A 34 6.10 -6.50 -10.78
C GLU A 34 4.78 -7.07 -10.28
N VAL A 35 4.13 -6.30 -9.41
CA VAL A 35 2.75 -6.51 -8.98
C VAL A 35 1.90 -5.40 -9.55
N ARG A 36 0.79 -5.71 -10.24
CA ARG A 36 -0.16 -4.69 -10.73
C ARG A 36 -1.60 -5.07 -10.38
N ILE A 37 -2.20 -4.32 -9.47
CA ILE A 37 -3.64 -4.43 -9.18
C ILE A 37 -4.39 -3.47 -10.10
N THR A 38 -5.22 -4.04 -10.98
CA THR A 38 -6.15 -3.30 -11.83
C THR A 38 -7.45 -3.13 -11.06
N PRO A 39 -7.96 -1.90 -10.89
CA PRO A 39 -9.26 -1.69 -10.28
C PRO A 39 -10.34 -2.53 -11.01
N PRO A 40 -11.23 -3.22 -10.27
CA PRO A 40 -12.34 -3.93 -10.89
C PRO A 40 -13.24 -3.01 -11.71
N SER A 41 -13.92 -3.56 -12.72
CA SER A 41 -14.97 -2.83 -13.45
C SER A 41 -16.07 -2.37 -12.49
N LEU A 42 -16.64 -1.19 -12.74
CA LEU A 42 -17.79 -0.67 -11.98
C LEU A 42 -19.03 -1.57 -12.10
N ASP A 43 -19.13 -2.35 -13.18
CA ASP A 43 -20.22 -3.30 -13.41
C ASP A 43 -20.01 -4.64 -12.70
N LEU A 44 -18.84 -4.85 -12.08
CA LEU A 44 -18.55 -6.09 -11.38
C LEU A 44 -19.34 -6.13 -10.06
N PRO A 45 -20.06 -7.24 -9.76
CA PRO A 45 -20.74 -7.40 -8.49
C PRO A 45 -19.82 -7.15 -7.28
N LYS A 46 -20.32 -6.45 -6.25
CA LYS A 46 -19.52 -6.04 -5.08
C LYS A 46 -18.80 -7.21 -4.40
N ASN A 47 -19.44 -8.38 -4.35
CA ASN A 47 -18.85 -9.62 -3.80
C ASN A 47 -17.66 -10.15 -4.63
N LEU A 48 -17.60 -9.85 -5.93
CA LEU A 48 -16.43 -10.15 -6.76
C LEU A 48 -15.39 -9.03 -6.67
N ALA A 49 -15.81 -7.77 -6.77
CA ALA A 49 -14.91 -6.62 -6.65
C ALA A 49 -14.15 -6.64 -5.32
N GLY A 50 -14.79 -7.15 -4.26
CA GLY A 50 -14.18 -7.34 -2.95
C GLY A 50 -12.91 -8.17 -2.98
N PHE A 51 -12.71 -9.14 -3.88
CA PHE A 51 -11.45 -9.89 -3.91
C PHE A 51 -10.23 -9.04 -4.28
N SER A 52 -10.42 -7.96 -5.05
CA SER A 52 -9.31 -7.13 -5.54
C SER A 52 -8.56 -6.50 -4.38
N GLY A 53 -7.22 -6.53 -4.43
CA GLY A 53 -6.38 -5.99 -3.37
C GLY A 53 -5.29 -6.97 -2.95
N THR A 54 -4.68 -6.65 -1.80
CA THR A 54 -3.69 -7.50 -1.14
C THR A 54 -4.28 -8.01 0.16
N TRP A 55 -4.05 -9.28 0.44
CA TRP A 55 -4.53 -10.00 1.61
C TRP A 55 -3.36 -10.65 2.33
N TYR A 56 -3.37 -10.63 3.66
CA TYR A 56 -2.33 -11.25 4.49
C TYR A 56 -2.96 -12.17 5.52
N GLY A 57 -2.35 -13.32 5.73
CA GLY A 57 -2.74 -14.25 6.77
C GLY A 57 -1.59 -15.17 7.16
N VAL A 58 -1.85 -16.04 8.13
CA VAL A 58 -0.95 -17.13 8.51
C VAL A 58 -1.81 -18.39 8.52
N TRP A 59 -1.42 -19.38 7.73
CA TRP A 59 -2.04 -20.70 7.77
C TRP A 59 -1.87 -21.32 9.16
N ASP A 60 -2.81 -22.17 9.56
CA ASP A 60 -2.76 -22.95 10.81
C ASP A 60 -1.48 -23.80 10.97
N ASP A 61 -0.86 -24.24 9.87
CA ASP A 61 0.46 -24.87 9.87
C ASP A 61 1.65 -23.89 10.07
N GLY A 62 1.36 -22.59 10.25
CA GLY A 62 2.31 -21.55 10.60
C GLY A 62 2.97 -20.85 9.41
N HIS A 63 2.49 -21.04 8.18
CA HIS A 63 3.05 -20.34 7.01
C HIS A 63 2.43 -18.95 6.84
N PRO A 64 3.22 -17.86 6.94
CA PRO A 64 2.74 -16.56 6.51
C PRO A 64 2.43 -16.61 5.01
N THR A 65 1.31 -16.01 4.62
CA THR A 65 0.83 -16.03 3.24
C THR A 65 0.35 -14.66 2.81
N THR A 66 0.59 -14.36 1.55
CA THR A 66 0.08 -13.16 0.88
C THR A 66 -0.66 -13.58 -0.38
N LEU A 67 -1.88 -13.06 -0.55
CA LEU A 67 -2.63 -13.19 -1.80
C LEU A 67 -2.83 -11.79 -2.39
N ILE A 68 -2.39 -11.59 -3.63
CA ILE A 68 -2.58 -10.34 -4.36
C ILE A 68 -3.46 -10.62 -5.57
N VAL A 69 -4.69 -10.13 -5.56
CA VAL A 69 -5.62 -10.28 -6.68
C VAL A 69 -5.40 -9.12 -7.65
N GLU A 70 -4.69 -9.41 -8.73
CA GLU A 70 -4.22 -8.43 -9.71
C GLU A 70 -5.32 -7.99 -10.68
N LYS A 71 -6.18 -8.91 -11.10
CA LYS A 71 -7.22 -8.65 -12.10
C LYS A 71 -8.40 -9.58 -11.91
N ILE A 72 -9.62 -9.10 -12.14
CA ILE A 72 -10.85 -9.90 -12.04
C ILE A 72 -11.63 -9.74 -13.34
N GLU A 73 -11.73 -10.83 -14.10
CA GLU A 73 -12.45 -10.92 -15.38
C GLU A 73 -13.22 -12.23 -15.42
N PRO A 74 -14.50 -12.23 -14.97
CA PRO A 74 -15.28 -13.46 -14.93
C PRO A 74 -15.24 -14.23 -16.26
N PRO A 75 -15.02 -15.56 -16.22
CA PRO A 75 -15.13 -16.44 -15.06
C PRO A 75 -13.84 -16.63 -14.25
N THR A 76 -12.80 -15.81 -14.45
CA THR A 76 -11.49 -15.99 -13.81
C THR A 76 -10.97 -14.72 -13.12
N ALA A 77 -9.92 -14.89 -12.33
CA ALA A 77 -9.12 -13.82 -11.76
C ALA A 77 -7.65 -14.17 -11.87
N ILE A 78 -6.79 -13.17 -12.05
CA ILE A 78 -5.34 -13.35 -11.96
C ILE A 78 -4.91 -12.94 -10.56
N ALA A 79 -4.25 -13.84 -9.84
CA ALA A 79 -3.72 -13.52 -8.52
C ALA A 79 -2.35 -14.17 -8.26
N ILE A 80 -1.53 -13.46 -7.50
CA ILE A 80 -0.26 -13.94 -6.98
C ILE A 80 -0.52 -14.55 -5.61
N TYR A 81 -0.15 -15.80 -5.46
CA TYR A 81 -0.06 -16.47 -4.16
C TYR A 81 1.39 -16.55 -3.74
N SER A 82 1.70 -16.02 -2.56
CA SER A 82 3.04 -16.06 -1.97
C SER A 82 3.02 -16.73 -0.62
N ARG A 83 3.95 -17.66 -0.44
CA ARG A 83 4.19 -18.41 0.79
C ARG A 83 5.52 -17.95 1.37
N GLY A 84 5.47 -17.38 2.58
CA GLY A 84 6.66 -16.96 3.32
C GLY A 84 7.32 -18.08 4.10
N LYS A 85 8.45 -17.77 4.73
CA LYS A 85 9.18 -18.73 5.58
C LYS A 85 8.39 -19.04 6.85
N CYS A 86 8.25 -20.32 7.18
CA CYS A 86 7.64 -20.76 8.42
C CYS A 86 8.62 -20.63 9.60
N THR A 87 8.12 -20.43 10.82
CA THR A 87 8.98 -20.23 12.02
C THR A 87 9.55 -21.53 12.61
N ARG A 88 9.01 -22.69 12.24
CA ARG A 88 9.32 -23.98 12.89
C ARG A 88 10.30 -24.86 12.12
N LYS A 89 10.52 -24.62 10.82
CA LYS A 89 11.39 -25.42 9.94
C LYS A 89 11.99 -24.55 8.84
N GLU A 90 13.03 -25.02 8.18
CA GLU A 90 13.52 -24.43 6.94
C GLU A 90 12.51 -24.70 5.81
N CYS A 91 11.41 -23.94 5.81
CA CYS A 91 10.45 -23.95 4.72
C CYS A 91 10.93 -23.02 3.61
N GLU A 92 10.94 -23.50 2.36
CA GLU A 92 11.19 -22.66 1.19
C GLU A 92 10.07 -21.62 1.05
N SER A 93 10.47 -20.37 0.89
CA SER A 93 9.56 -19.28 0.53
C SER A 93 9.50 -19.15 -0.99
N TRP A 94 8.31 -18.99 -1.54
CA TRP A 94 8.11 -18.87 -2.98
C TRP A 94 6.82 -18.11 -3.28
N TRP A 95 6.70 -17.62 -4.50
CA TRP A 95 5.46 -17.06 -5.02
C TRP A 95 5.17 -17.62 -6.40
N ARG A 96 3.89 -17.64 -6.76
CA ARG A 96 3.42 -18.01 -8.09
C ARG A 96 2.22 -17.16 -8.46
N ARG A 97 2.08 -16.91 -9.76
CA ARG A 97 0.93 -16.24 -10.34
C ARG A 97 0.04 -17.31 -10.97
N TYR A 98 -1.23 -17.30 -10.60
CA TYR A 98 -2.22 -18.27 -11.06
C TYR A 98 -3.40 -17.56 -11.72
N GLU A 99 -4.04 -18.26 -12.63
CA GLU A 99 -5.42 -17.99 -13.03
C GLU A 99 -6.33 -18.78 -12.08
N TRP A 100 -7.14 -18.04 -11.33
CA TRP A 100 -8.10 -18.56 -10.36
C TRP A 100 -9.48 -18.61 -11.01
N LYS A 101 -10.18 -19.72 -10.82
CA LYS A 101 -11.57 -19.86 -11.24
C LYS A 101 -12.47 -19.16 -10.23
N ILE A 102 -13.38 -18.33 -10.71
CA ILE A 102 -14.46 -17.76 -9.90
C ILE A 102 -15.63 -18.75 -9.91
N GLU A 103 -16.09 -19.16 -8.72
CA GLU A 103 -17.21 -20.09 -8.60
C GLU A 103 -18.56 -19.39 -8.80
N SER A 104 -19.61 -20.18 -9.03
CA SER A 104 -20.96 -19.69 -9.34
C SER A 104 -21.59 -18.83 -8.25
N ASP A 105 -21.23 -19.05 -6.98
CA ASP A 105 -21.64 -18.24 -5.84
C ASP A 105 -20.99 -16.84 -5.82
N LYS A 106 -20.01 -16.60 -6.72
CA LYS A 106 -19.29 -15.34 -6.88
C LYS A 106 -18.64 -14.83 -5.59
N ARG A 107 -18.40 -15.74 -4.64
CA ARG A 107 -17.76 -15.47 -3.35
C ARG A 107 -16.59 -16.39 -3.10
N LYS A 108 -16.28 -17.26 -4.07
CA LYS A 108 -15.12 -18.14 -4.02
C LYS A 108 -14.26 -17.99 -5.25
N ILE A 109 -12.95 -18.00 -5.00
CA ILE A 109 -11.96 -18.24 -6.04
C ILE A 109 -11.18 -19.51 -5.71
N THR A 110 -10.97 -20.34 -6.72
CA THR A 110 -10.32 -21.65 -6.57
C THR A 110 -9.16 -21.77 -7.56
N VAL A 111 -8.04 -22.31 -7.12
CA VAL A 111 -6.98 -22.81 -7.99
C VAL A 111 -6.70 -24.26 -7.66
N VAL A 112 -6.52 -25.08 -8.70
CA VAL A 112 -6.11 -26.48 -8.56
C VAL A 112 -4.79 -26.66 -9.28
N GLU A 113 -3.76 -27.08 -8.55
CA GLU A 113 -2.46 -27.43 -9.11
C GLU A 113 -2.07 -28.85 -8.64
N LYS A 114 -2.01 -29.81 -9.59
CA LYS A 114 -1.68 -31.22 -9.30
C LYS A 114 -2.59 -31.80 -8.21
N ASP A 115 -2.04 -32.10 -7.03
CA ASP A 115 -2.74 -32.65 -5.88
C ASP A 115 -3.12 -31.58 -4.83
N LEU A 116 -2.99 -30.30 -5.17
CA LEU A 116 -3.30 -29.18 -4.27
C LEU A 116 -4.50 -28.38 -4.81
N SER A 117 -5.52 -28.21 -3.98
CA SER A 117 -6.62 -27.26 -4.22
C SER A 117 -6.54 -26.16 -3.19
N ILE A 118 -6.58 -24.89 -3.60
CA ILE A 118 -6.68 -23.73 -2.71
C ILE A 118 -7.96 -22.99 -3.05
N THR A 119 -8.79 -22.74 -2.05
CA THR A 119 -10.06 -22.04 -2.16
C THR A 119 -10.04 -20.86 -1.21
N TYR A 120 -10.41 -19.67 -1.69
CA TYR A 120 -10.64 -18.50 -0.85
C TYR A 120 -12.10 -18.07 -0.92
N THR A 121 -12.71 -17.86 0.23
CA THR A 121 -14.09 -17.38 0.40
C THR A 121 -14.08 -15.97 0.98
N LEU A 122 -14.70 -15.02 0.29
CA LEU A 122 -14.85 -13.66 0.79
C LEU A 122 -15.99 -13.59 1.81
N SER A 123 -15.75 -12.98 2.97
CA SER A 123 -16.79 -12.73 3.97
C SER A 123 -17.88 -11.79 3.44
N ASP A 124 -19.07 -11.83 4.07
CA ASP A 124 -20.22 -10.98 3.69
C ASP A 124 -19.91 -9.48 3.69
N ASP A 125 -19.09 -9.04 4.65
CA ASP A 125 -18.65 -7.64 4.80
C ASP A 125 -17.53 -7.26 3.80
N GLY A 126 -16.88 -8.23 3.17
CA GLY A 126 -15.75 -8.00 2.27
C GLY A 126 -14.44 -7.65 2.97
N GLU A 127 -14.36 -7.79 4.30
CA GLU A 127 -13.21 -7.39 5.11
C GLU A 127 -12.24 -8.56 5.41
N LYS A 128 -12.71 -9.80 5.26
CA LYS A 128 -11.94 -11.01 5.53
C LYS A 128 -11.97 -11.97 4.36
N LEU A 129 -10.91 -12.75 4.23
CA LEU A 129 -10.80 -13.83 3.27
C LEU A 129 -10.49 -15.13 4.00
N GLU A 130 -11.41 -16.09 3.94
CA GLU A 130 -11.22 -17.41 4.53
C GLU A 130 -10.62 -18.34 3.47
N GLY A 131 -9.40 -18.78 3.69
CA GLY A 131 -8.71 -19.71 2.82
C GLY A 131 -8.75 -21.13 3.36
N GLU A 132 -8.88 -22.09 2.45
CA GLU A 132 -8.74 -23.51 2.69
C GLU A 132 -7.78 -24.06 1.64
N TYR A 133 -6.77 -24.84 2.05
CA TYR A 133 -6.03 -25.68 1.11
C TYR A 133 -6.19 -27.15 1.43
N ARG A 134 -6.39 -27.98 0.39
CA ARG A 134 -6.55 -29.43 0.49
C ARG A 134 -5.51 -30.15 -0.34
N ARG A 135 -4.92 -31.20 0.25
CA ARG A 135 -4.13 -32.21 -0.46
C ARG A 135 -4.76 -33.60 -0.28
N PRO A 136 -5.46 -34.13 -1.30
CA PRO A 136 -6.10 -35.44 -1.19
C PRO A 136 -5.11 -36.58 -0.94
N SER A 137 -3.88 -36.46 -1.46
CA SER A 137 -2.82 -37.47 -1.39
C SER A 137 -2.46 -37.88 0.04
N ASN A 138 -2.58 -36.97 1.01
CA ASN A 138 -2.26 -37.20 2.42
C ASN A 138 -3.38 -36.75 3.38
N SER A 139 -4.60 -36.53 2.85
CA SER A 139 -5.76 -36.04 3.61
C SER A 139 -5.49 -34.74 4.40
N GLN A 140 -4.51 -33.94 3.98
CA GLN A 140 -4.16 -32.70 4.67
C GLN A 140 -5.13 -31.59 4.29
N ILE A 141 -5.69 -30.92 5.30
CA ILE A 141 -6.54 -29.73 5.17
C ILE A 141 -6.02 -28.68 6.14
N ASN A 142 -5.89 -27.45 5.67
CA ASN A 142 -5.40 -26.32 6.46
C ASN A 142 -6.23 -25.09 6.14
N TYR A 143 -6.33 -24.20 7.12
CA TYR A 143 -7.17 -23.01 7.06
C TYR A 143 -6.37 -21.73 7.31
N VAL A 144 -6.83 -20.63 6.73
CA VAL A 144 -6.32 -19.28 6.99
C VAL A 144 -7.47 -18.30 7.05
N THR A 145 -7.39 -17.34 7.96
CA THR A 145 -8.18 -16.11 7.87
C THR A 145 -7.22 -14.99 7.49
N MET A 146 -7.46 -14.37 6.35
CA MET A 146 -6.66 -13.25 5.87
C MET A 146 -7.39 -11.95 6.12
N GLN A 147 -6.61 -10.92 6.45
CA GLN A 147 -7.06 -9.54 6.54
C GLN A 147 -6.62 -8.82 5.28
N ARG A 148 -7.49 -7.94 4.79
CA ARG A 148 -7.13 -7.04 3.70
C ARG A 148 -6.01 -6.13 4.18
N GLN A 149 -4.98 -5.94 3.37
CA GLN A 149 -4.12 -4.78 3.53
C GLN A 149 -5.02 -3.55 3.40
N PRO A 150 -5.09 -2.67 4.42
CA PRO A 150 -5.76 -1.41 4.25
C PRO A 150 -5.21 -0.77 2.97
N PRO A 151 -6.06 -0.28 2.05
CA PRO A 151 -5.57 0.48 0.92
C PRO A 151 -4.59 1.50 1.50
N ALA A 152 -3.38 1.59 0.90
CA ALA A 152 -2.44 2.63 1.27
C ALA A 152 -3.24 3.93 1.36
N PRO A 153 -3.15 4.68 2.46
CA PRO A 153 -4.09 5.76 2.76
C PRO A 153 -4.31 6.56 1.48
N THR A 154 -5.50 6.41 0.91
CA THR A 154 -5.89 7.14 -0.28
C THR A 154 -5.99 8.56 0.22
N VAL A 155 -4.90 9.33 0.09
CA VAL A 155 -4.95 10.77 0.35
C VAL A 155 -6.09 11.26 -0.51
N PRO A 156 -7.22 11.71 0.07
CA PRO A 156 -8.35 12.15 -0.73
C PRO A 156 -7.80 13.20 -1.70
N LEU A 157 -8.21 13.13 -2.97
CA LEU A 157 -8.00 14.24 -3.88
C LEU A 157 -8.77 15.43 -3.28
N SER A 158 -8.09 16.21 -2.46
CA SER A 158 -8.58 17.38 -1.76
C SER A 158 -8.93 18.42 -2.81
N THR A 159 -10.22 18.55 -3.13
CA THR A 159 -10.77 19.52 -4.08
C THR A 159 -10.75 20.93 -3.53
N GLU A 160 -9.56 21.48 -3.26
CA GLU A 160 -9.29 22.92 -3.20
C GLU A 160 -7.75 23.14 -3.18
N GLY A 161 -7.21 23.75 -4.24
CA GLY A 161 -5.75 23.96 -4.40
C GLY A 161 -5.01 22.89 -5.22
N THR A 162 -5.72 22.04 -5.96
CA THR A 162 -5.16 20.89 -6.67
C THR A 162 -4.24 21.29 -7.82
N THR A 163 -3.03 20.76 -7.78
CA THR A 163 -2.17 20.72 -8.95
C THR A 163 -2.58 19.53 -9.82
N PRO A 164 -2.58 19.65 -11.16
CA PRO A 164 -3.08 18.60 -12.04
C PRO A 164 -2.22 17.35 -11.92
N LEU A 165 -2.82 16.18 -11.79
CA LEU A 165 -2.11 14.91 -11.72
C LEU A 165 -2.45 14.06 -12.96
N PRO A 166 -1.53 13.19 -13.42
CA PRO A 166 -1.87 12.22 -14.46
C PRO A 166 -2.90 11.21 -13.95
N VAL A 167 -3.75 10.73 -14.85
CA VAL A 167 -4.81 9.74 -14.51
C VAL A 167 -4.28 8.37 -14.10
N ASN A 168 -3.00 8.09 -14.34
CA ASN A 168 -2.36 6.79 -14.16
C ASN A 168 -1.22 6.84 -13.12
N ILE A 169 -1.48 7.42 -11.96
CA ILE A 169 -0.54 7.37 -10.83
C ILE A 169 -0.52 5.98 -10.24
N LYS A 170 0.69 5.48 -9.99
CA LYS A 170 0.89 4.25 -9.22
C LYS A 170 2.05 4.40 -8.24
N ILE A 171 1.75 4.28 -6.96
CA ILE A 171 2.77 4.22 -5.90
C ILE A 171 3.09 2.75 -5.64
N ILE A 172 4.33 2.37 -5.90
CA ILE A 172 4.88 1.04 -5.64
C ILE A 172 5.61 1.11 -4.29
N PRO A 173 5.22 0.29 -3.29
CA PRO A 173 5.89 0.26 -2.01
C PRO A 173 7.41 0.02 -2.17
N PRO A 174 8.27 0.73 -1.44
CA PRO A 174 9.71 0.46 -1.42
C PRO A 174 10.00 -0.99 -1.01
N ALA A 175 11.09 -1.57 -1.54
CA ALA A 175 11.55 -2.88 -1.11
C ALA A 175 12.00 -2.86 0.36
N SER A 176 11.85 -4.00 1.04
CA SER A 176 12.07 -4.11 2.50
C SER A 176 13.52 -3.91 2.95
N ASP A 177 14.47 -4.03 2.03
CA ASP A 177 15.90 -3.79 2.21
C ASP A 177 16.29 -2.30 2.07
N ILE A 178 15.37 -1.45 1.61
CA ILE A 178 15.59 0.00 1.54
C ILE A 178 15.45 0.59 2.94
N SER A 179 16.42 1.43 3.33
CA SER A 179 16.44 2.07 4.63
C SER A 179 15.18 2.92 4.87
N SER A 180 14.65 2.90 6.11
CA SER A 180 13.38 3.53 6.45
C SER A 180 13.33 5.04 6.14
N ASN A 181 14.45 5.74 6.31
CA ASN A 181 14.60 7.16 5.97
C ASN A 181 14.44 7.44 4.46
N ILE A 182 14.81 6.49 3.60
CA ILE A 182 14.65 6.60 2.15
C ILE A 182 13.25 6.13 1.74
N ALA A 183 12.79 5.00 2.29
CA ALA A 183 11.46 4.46 2.03
C ALA A 183 10.35 5.46 2.35
N ALA A 184 10.56 6.29 3.38
CA ALA A 184 9.61 7.31 3.81
C ALA A 184 9.34 8.42 2.79
N PHE A 185 10.14 8.58 1.73
CA PHE A 185 9.78 9.49 0.62
C PHE A 185 8.57 8.98 -0.20
N SER A 186 8.28 7.68 -0.15
CA SER A 186 7.20 7.07 -0.93
C SER A 186 5.85 7.59 -0.46
N GLY A 187 5.01 8.04 -1.40
CA GLY A 187 3.73 8.65 -1.06
C GLY A 187 3.39 9.85 -1.92
N THR A 188 2.44 10.63 -1.44
CA THR A 188 2.01 11.91 -2.01
C THR A 188 2.26 12.99 -0.99
N TRP A 189 2.87 14.09 -1.43
CA TRP A 189 3.20 15.25 -0.62
C TRP A 189 2.56 16.48 -1.26
N GLN A 190 1.86 17.29 -0.48
CA GLN A 190 1.20 18.51 -0.96
C GLN A 190 1.72 19.72 -0.19
N GLY A 191 1.93 20.84 -0.90
CA GLY A 191 2.36 22.07 -0.26
C GLY A 191 2.21 23.29 -1.14
N VAL A 192 2.73 24.42 -0.64
CA VAL A 192 2.70 25.70 -1.33
C VAL A 192 4.10 26.32 -1.24
N TRP A 193 4.63 26.76 -2.38
CA TRP A 193 5.88 27.52 -2.44
C TRP A 193 5.72 28.91 -1.81
N ASP A 194 6.79 29.50 -1.31
CA ASP A 194 6.79 30.86 -0.71
C ASP A 194 6.23 31.95 -1.64
N ASN A 195 6.13 31.69 -2.95
CA ASN A 195 5.51 32.59 -3.93
C ASN A 195 4.00 32.36 -4.12
N GLY A 196 3.37 31.56 -3.27
CA GLY A 196 1.95 31.20 -3.29
C GLY A 196 1.57 30.10 -4.28
N ARG A 197 2.52 29.46 -4.98
CA ARG A 197 2.20 28.43 -5.97
C ARG A 197 1.98 27.07 -5.30
N ALA A 198 0.79 26.51 -5.45
CA ALA A 198 0.49 25.13 -5.04
C ALA A 198 1.38 24.11 -5.77
N THR A 199 1.78 23.06 -5.06
CA THR A 199 2.61 21.98 -5.58
C THR A 199 2.24 20.63 -4.98
N THR A 200 2.32 19.58 -5.80
CA THR A 200 2.21 18.19 -5.34
C THR A 200 3.40 17.40 -5.84
N LEU A 201 3.99 16.57 -4.99
CA LEU A 201 4.98 15.56 -5.36
C LEU A 201 4.37 14.19 -5.10
N VAL A 202 4.39 13.31 -6.09
CA VAL A 202 4.05 11.90 -5.94
C VAL A 202 5.29 11.08 -6.21
N VAL A 203 5.74 10.28 -5.25
CA VAL A 203 6.89 9.38 -5.44
C VAL A 203 6.36 7.99 -5.77
N GLU A 204 6.37 7.66 -7.06
CA GLU A 204 5.79 6.44 -7.63
C GLU A 204 6.64 5.20 -7.34
N LYS A 205 7.97 5.31 -7.36
CA LYS A 205 8.87 4.18 -7.13
C LYS A 205 10.19 4.65 -6.53
N ILE A 206 10.74 3.87 -5.60
CA ILE A 206 12.06 4.10 -5.01
C ILE A 206 12.93 2.86 -5.28
N ALA A 207 14.07 3.07 -5.94
CA ALA A 207 15.06 2.04 -6.25
C ALA A 207 16.46 2.71 -6.27
N PRO A 208 17.07 2.94 -5.10
CA PRO A 208 18.30 3.74 -4.99
C PRO A 208 19.40 3.25 -5.95
N PRO A 209 20.15 4.18 -6.58
CA PRO A 209 20.15 5.62 -6.30
C PRO A 209 19.03 6.41 -6.99
N GLU A 210 18.07 5.75 -7.66
CA GLU A 210 17.03 6.41 -8.43
C GLU A 210 15.65 6.38 -7.74
N ALA A 211 14.79 7.31 -8.15
CA ALA A 211 13.36 7.29 -7.85
C ALA A 211 12.56 7.77 -9.06
N ILE A 212 11.33 7.29 -9.21
CA ILE A 212 10.37 7.83 -10.17
C ILE A 212 9.41 8.70 -9.40
N ALA A 213 9.31 9.97 -9.79
CA ALA A 213 8.42 10.92 -9.13
C ALA A 213 7.66 11.79 -10.13
N ILE A 214 6.42 12.14 -9.81
CA ILE A 214 5.64 13.15 -10.52
C ILE A 214 5.69 14.42 -9.69
N TYR A 215 6.18 15.50 -10.29
CA TYR A 215 6.09 16.84 -9.72
C TYR A 215 5.02 17.63 -10.47
N SER A 216 4.06 18.14 -9.73
CA SER A 216 2.92 18.88 -10.22
C SER A 216 2.87 20.28 -9.61
N TRP A 217 2.41 21.24 -10.40
CA TRP A 217 2.36 22.65 -10.05
C TRP A 217 1.03 23.28 -10.45
N GLY A 218 0.52 24.16 -9.59
CA GLY A 218 -0.65 24.98 -9.84
C GLY A 218 -0.35 26.13 -10.83
N PRO A 219 -1.39 26.89 -11.23
CA PRO A 219 -1.19 28.09 -12.02
C PRO A 219 -0.38 29.13 -11.23
N TRP A 220 0.45 29.92 -11.91
CA TRP A 220 1.19 31.02 -11.28
C TRP A 220 1.46 32.15 -12.27
N LYS A 221 0.93 33.35 -11.97
CA LYS A 221 0.96 34.50 -12.89
C LYS A 221 0.40 34.10 -14.27
N LYS A 222 1.20 34.27 -15.33
CA LYS A 222 0.85 33.88 -16.71
C LYS A 222 1.18 32.42 -17.03
N GLN A 223 1.78 31.66 -16.11
CA GLN A 223 2.08 30.25 -16.31
C GLN A 223 0.87 29.39 -15.90
N GLY A 224 0.47 28.48 -16.78
CA GLY A 224 -0.53 27.47 -16.47
C GLY A 224 -0.08 26.48 -15.41
N SER A 225 -1.01 25.64 -14.99
CA SER A 225 -0.73 24.45 -14.21
C SER A 225 -0.18 23.32 -15.08
N GLY A 226 0.46 22.34 -14.47
CA GLY A 226 0.98 21.19 -15.19
C GLY A 226 1.66 20.21 -14.26
N TRP A 227 2.13 19.11 -14.84
CA TRP A 227 2.91 18.12 -14.13
C TRP A 227 3.98 17.56 -15.06
N ARG A 228 4.99 16.95 -14.46
CA ARG A 228 6.00 16.17 -15.18
C ARG A 228 6.45 15.01 -14.32
N ARG A 229 6.74 13.88 -14.99
CA ARG A 229 7.39 12.72 -14.38
C ARG A 229 8.90 12.83 -14.55
N TYR A 230 9.64 12.56 -13.48
CA TYR A 230 11.09 12.66 -13.37
C TYR A 230 11.66 11.30 -12.98
N ILE A 231 12.86 11.04 -13.48
CA ILE A 231 13.82 10.13 -12.84
C ILE A 231 14.63 11.01 -11.91
N GLY A 232 14.36 10.91 -10.61
CA GLY A 232 15.06 11.61 -9.56
C GLY A 232 16.22 10.80 -9.00
N MET A 233 17.14 11.48 -8.35
CA MET A 233 18.29 10.88 -7.66
C MET A 233 18.10 10.97 -6.15
N ILE A 234 18.40 9.89 -5.45
CA ILE A 234 18.49 9.85 -4.00
C ILE A 234 19.96 9.95 -3.61
N ASP A 235 20.32 11.07 -3.01
CA ASP A 235 21.68 11.32 -2.54
C ASP A 235 21.64 12.01 -1.18
N SER A 236 22.45 11.51 -0.24
CA SER A 236 22.64 12.13 1.08
C SER A 236 21.33 12.42 1.81
N GLY A 237 20.35 11.51 1.71
CA GLY A 237 19.03 11.63 2.34
C GLY A 237 18.09 12.63 1.67
N ARG A 238 18.37 13.06 0.44
CA ARG A 238 17.53 13.96 -0.35
C ARG A 238 17.05 13.28 -1.62
N LEU A 239 15.83 13.60 -2.03
CA LEU A 239 15.36 13.34 -3.39
C LEU A 239 15.62 14.57 -4.25
N ILE A 240 16.34 14.41 -5.35
CA ILE A 240 16.75 15.48 -6.26
C ILE A 240 16.10 15.24 -7.62
N LEU A 241 15.31 16.21 -8.09
CA LEU A 241 14.75 16.22 -9.44
C LEU A 241 15.49 17.27 -10.26
N SER A 242 16.06 16.84 -11.38
CA SER A 242 16.69 17.70 -12.38
C SER A 242 15.92 17.63 -13.69
N ASP A 243 15.78 18.78 -14.36
CA ASP A 243 15.18 18.85 -15.68
C ASP A 243 16.29 18.79 -16.75
N PRO A 244 16.38 17.72 -17.58
CA PRO A 244 17.40 17.63 -18.60
C PRO A 244 17.36 18.84 -19.55
N GLY A 245 18.46 19.58 -19.65
CA GLY A 245 18.55 20.79 -20.46
C GLY A 245 18.05 22.07 -19.77
N ARG A 246 17.72 22.02 -18.48
CA ARG A 246 17.56 23.23 -17.65
C ARG A 246 18.47 23.16 -16.43
N GLU A 247 19.06 24.29 -16.07
CA GLU A 247 19.81 24.50 -14.83
C GLU A 247 18.88 24.64 -13.62
N VAL A 248 17.86 23.78 -13.51
CA VAL A 248 16.86 23.81 -12.44
C VAL A 248 16.94 22.52 -11.64
N ILE A 249 17.14 22.69 -10.33
CA ILE A 249 17.20 21.61 -9.35
C ILE A 249 16.07 21.81 -8.34
N ILE A 250 15.28 20.75 -8.13
CA ILE A 250 14.32 20.67 -7.03
C ILE A 250 14.82 19.61 -6.06
N ALA A 251 15.18 20.01 -4.85
CA ALA A 251 15.65 19.11 -3.82
C ALA A 251 14.63 19.02 -2.68
N PHE A 252 14.30 17.79 -2.30
CA PHE A 252 13.38 17.46 -1.23
C PHE A 252 14.12 16.82 -0.07
N LEU A 253 13.88 17.32 1.13
CA LEU A 253 14.44 16.81 2.37
C LEU A 253 13.31 16.43 3.31
N LEU A 254 13.29 15.17 3.69
CA LEU A 254 12.33 14.68 4.67
C LEU A 254 12.77 15.07 6.08
N SER A 255 11.83 15.57 6.88
CA SER A 255 12.00 15.82 8.31
C SER A 255 12.27 14.52 9.07
N LYS A 256 12.87 14.64 10.26
CA LYS A 256 13.25 13.47 11.08
C LYS A 256 12.07 12.61 11.52
N ASP A 257 10.88 13.19 11.63
CA ASP A 257 9.65 12.49 11.99
C ASP A 257 8.92 11.86 10.78
N GLY A 258 9.40 12.13 9.56
CA GLY A 258 8.80 11.64 8.33
C GLY A 258 7.45 12.29 7.98
N GLN A 259 7.04 13.37 8.64
CA GLN A 259 5.71 13.99 8.47
C GLN A 259 5.73 15.23 7.59
N THR A 260 6.90 15.83 7.38
CA THR A 260 7.06 17.04 6.58
C THR A 260 8.17 16.88 5.56
N LEU A 261 7.93 17.29 4.33
CA LEU A 261 8.91 17.34 3.26
C LEU A 261 9.23 18.81 2.93
N GLU A 262 10.48 19.22 3.17
CA GLU A 262 10.96 20.54 2.77
C GLU A 262 11.46 20.47 1.34
N ALA A 263 10.86 21.27 0.45
CA ALA A 263 11.30 21.39 -0.93
C ALA A 263 12.08 22.68 -1.12
N THR A 264 13.15 22.62 -1.91
CA THR A 264 13.89 23.79 -2.37
C THR A 264 13.99 23.77 -3.88
N TRP A 265 13.67 24.90 -4.49
CA TRP A 265 13.81 25.11 -5.93
C TRP A 265 14.92 26.13 -6.16
N GLN A 266 15.87 25.80 -7.02
CA GLN A 266 16.97 26.68 -7.37
C GLN A 266 17.24 26.63 -8.88
N LYS A 267 17.31 27.81 -9.48
CA LYS A 267 17.92 28.02 -10.80
C LYS A 267 19.31 28.61 -10.60
N GLU A 268 20.28 28.23 -11.42
CA GLU A 268 21.62 28.82 -11.39
C GLU A 268 21.56 30.36 -11.51
N GLY A 269 22.28 31.06 -10.62
CA GLY A 269 22.22 32.53 -10.50
C GLY A 269 20.88 33.13 -10.05
N GLY A 270 19.86 32.30 -9.76
CA GLY A 270 18.50 32.72 -9.46
C GLY A 270 18.13 32.74 -7.98
N LYS A 271 16.95 33.29 -7.68
CA LYS A 271 16.36 33.25 -6.33
C LYS A 271 15.99 31.82 -5.96
N LYS A 272 16.41 31.39 -4.76
CA LYS A 272 15.98 30.14 -4.14
C LYS A 272 14.55 30.28 -3.59
N LEU A 273 13.68 29.33 -3.91
CA LEU A 273 12.34 29.21 -3.32
C LEU A 273 12.29 28.02 -2.36
N LYS A 274 11.41 28.10 -1.36
CA LYS A 274 11.14 26.99 -0.44
C LYS A 274 9.65 26.66 -0.44
N ALA A 275 9.34 25.40 -0.14
CA ALA A 275 8.00 24.94 0.21
C ALA A 275 8.11 23.98 1.40
N LYS A 276 7.05 23.93 2.20
CA LYS A 276 6.81 22.85 3.16
C LYS A 276 5.63 22.03 2.65
N MET A 277 5.78 20.72 2.67
CA MET A 277 4.80 19.78 2.16
C MET A 277 4.47 18.75 3.23
N GLN A 278 3.23 18.26 3.23
CA GLN A 278 2.70 17.25 4.15
C GLN A 278 1.98 16.16 3.37
#